data_AF-A0A0P6XGV5-F1
#
_entry.id   AF-A0A0P6XGV5-F1
#
_cell.length_a   1.000
_cell.length_b   1.000
_cell.length_c   1.000
_cell.angle_alpha   90.00
_cell.angle_beta   90.00
_cell.angle_gamma   90.00
#
_symmetry.space_group_name_H-M   'P 1'
#
loop_
_entity.id
_entity.type
_entity.pdbx_description
1 polymer ?
#
loop_
_entity_poly.entity_id
_entity_poly.type
_entity_poly.pdbx_seq_one_letter_code
_entity_poly.pdbx_strand_id
1 'polypeptide(L)'
;MAGEIFGTLTLLLLLAFMCETLIEALFGRIVDHIPALQPYKWALIYFAVAAGIGGAFVYQFDLIYLAGRFVESPVEKTTFGVVITGIAIGMGAGYIHQMISTYFPSKNDVRG
;
A
#
# COMPACT_ATOMS: atom_id res chain seq x y z
N MET A 1 20.44 3.37 -14.07
CA MET A 1 19.36 2.37 -14.25
C MET A 1 19.05 1.59 -12.97
N ALA A 2 19.84 0.58 -12.55
CA ALA A 2 19.51 -0.20 -11.34
C ALA A 2 19.42 0.67 -10.07
N GLY A 3 20.37 1.58 -9.85
CA GLY A 3 20.34 2.50 -8.72
C GLY A 3 19.11 3.43 -8.67
N GLU A 4 18.62 3.89 -9.83
CA GLU A 4 17.41 4.71 -9.91
C GLU A 4 16.15 3.90 -9.61
N ILE A 5 16.12 2.64 -10.08
CA ILE A 5 15.03 1.70 -9.79
C ILE A 5 14.96 1.43 -8.29
N PHE A 6 16.09 1.06 -7.67
CA PHE A 6 16.14 0.82 -6.22
C PHE A 6 15.83 2.08 -5.42
N GLY A 7 16.33 3.25 -5.83
CA GLY A 7 15.98 4.52 -5.19
C GLY A 7 14.48 4.82 -5.23
N THR A 8 13.83 4.55 -6.38
CA THR A 8 12.37 4.71 -6.53
C THR A 8 11.61 3.72 -5.66
N LEU A 9 12.05 2.46 -5.58
CA LEU A 9 11.44 1.46 -4.68
C LEU A 9 11.59 1.84 -3.21
N THR A 10 12.74 2.36 -2.79
CA THR A 10 12.93 2.88 -1.43
C THR A 10 11.97 4.02 -1.12
N LEU A 11 11.80 4.97 -2.04
CA LEU A 11 10.83 6.06 -1.89
C LEU A 11 9.39 5.52 -1.78
N LEU A 12 9.02 4.53 -2.59
CA LEU A 12 7.68 3.93 -2.53
C LEU A 12 7.42 3.21 -1.21
N LEU A 13 8.41 2.48 -0.68
CA LEU A 13 8.31 1.84 0.62
C LEU A 13 8.20 2.85 1.75
N LEU A 14 9.00 3.92 1.72
CA LEU A 14 8.92 5.00 2.68
C LEU A 14 7.55 5.68 2.63
N LEU A 15 7.03 5.95 1.42
CA LEU A 15 5.71 6.54 1.23
C LEU A 15 4.58 5.63 1.74
N ALA A 16 4.67 4.33 1.50
CA ALA A 16 3.69 3.36 2.01
C ALA A 16 3.65 3.39 3.54
N PHE A 17 4.82 3.32 4.17
CA PHE A 17 4.96 3.41 5.62
C PHE A 17 4.46 4.76 6.18
N MET A 18 4.84 5.88 5.56
CA MET A 18 4.39 7.22 5.97
C MET A 18 2.87 7.37 5.81
N CYS A 19 2.29 6.87 4.73
CA CYS A 19 0.85 6.92 4.49
C CYS A 19 0.09 6.16 5.58
N GLU A 20 0.51 4.93 5.88
CA GLU A 20 -0.09 4.09 6.92
C GLU A 20 0.01 4.75 8.30
N THR A 21 1.19 5.22 8.68
CA THR A 21 1.43 5.83 10.00
C THR A 21 0.69 7.16 10.19
N LEU A 22 0.60 8.00 9.15
CA LEU A 22 -0.14 9.26 9.23
C LEU A 22 -1.65 9.03 9.35
N ILE A 23 -2.21 8.06 8.61
CA ILE A 23 -3.65 7.75 8.70
C ILE A 23 -4.00 7.19 10.08
N GLU A 24 -3.19 6.28 10.63
CA GLU A 24 -3.42 5.77 11.99
C GLU A 24 -3.26 6.87 13.05
N ALA A 25 -2.27 7.76 12.90
CA ALA A 25 -2.06 8.87 13.83
C ALA A 25 -3.20 9.89 13.81
N LEU A 26 -3.73 10.21 12.62
CA LEU A 26 -4.79 11.21 12.45
C LEU A 26 -6.17 10.65 12.76
N PHE A 27 -6.48 9.44 12.29
CA PHE A 27 -7.83 8.90 12.34
C PHE A 27 -7.94 7.70 13.30
N GLY A 28 -6.96 6.80 13.33
CA GLY A 28 -6.94 5.63 14.21
C GLY A 28 -7.04 6.02 15.68
N ARG A 29 -6.23 7.00 16.13
CA ARG A 29 -6.30 7.52 17.51
C ARG A 29 -7.66 8.11 17.87
N ILE A 30 -8.36 8.73 16.91
CA ILE A 30 -9.71 9.27 17.14
C ILE A 30 -10.70 8.13 17.35
N VAL A 31 -10.63 7.10 16.50
CA VAL A 31 -11.46 5.90 16.63
C VAL A 31 -11.23 5.22 17.98
N ASP A 32 -9.98 5.20 18.47
CA ASP A 32 -9.62 4.62 19.77
C ASP A 32 -10.22 5.35 20.97
N HIS A 33 -10.47 6.66 20.87
CA HIS A 33 -11.09 7.43 21.95
C HIS A 33 -12.62 7.42 21.91
N ILE A 34 -13.24 7.03 20.79
CA ILE A 34 -14.69 7.08 20.60
C ILE A 34 -15.23 5.65 20.42
N PRO A 35 -15.84 5.04 21.48
CA PRO A 35 -16.32 3.65 21.43
C PRO A 35 -17.31 3.36 20.30
N ALA A 36 -18.11 4.35 19.90
CA ALA A 36 -19.07 4.22 18.81
C ALA A 36 -18.41 4.07 17.42
N LEU A 37 -17.16 4.52 17.26
CA LEU A 37 -16.44 4.43 15.99
C LEU A 37 -15.61 3.15 15.87
N GLN A 38 -15.38 2.42 16.96
CA GLN A 38 -14.61 1.17 16.98
C GLN A 38 -15.06 0.15 15.91
N PRO A 39 -16.36 -0.08 15.66
CA PRO A 39 -16.80 -1.01 14.62
C PRO A 39 -16.40 -0.60 13.20
N TYR A 40 -16.01 0.66 12.99
CA TYR A 40 -15.63 1.22 11.69
C TYR A 40 -14.11 1.38 11.53
N LYS A 41 -13.29 0.87 12.46
CA LYS A 41 -11.82 0.98 12.36
C LYS A 41 -11.27 0.37 11.07
N TRP A 42 -11.92 -0.66 10.54
CA TRP A 42 -11.59 -1.25 9.23
C TRP A 42 -11.64 -0.22 8.08
N ALA A 43 -12.48 0.82 8.19
CA ALA A 43 -12.62 1.82 7.14
C ALA A 43 -11.38 2.71 6.97
N LEU A 44 -10.47 2.73 7.94
CA LEU A 44 -9.20 3.45 7.87
C LEU A 44 -8.36 3.04 6.65
N ILE A 45 -8.48 1.79 6.22
CA ILE A 45 -7.76 1.31 5.04
C ILE A 45 -8.19 2.02 3.75
N TYR A 46 -9.45 2.44 3.62
CA TYR A 46 -9.89 3.18 2.43
C TYR A 46 -9.35 4.60 2.42
N PHE A 47 -9.19 5.23 3.59
CA PHE A 47 -8.53 6.52 3.70
C PHE A 47 -7.05 6.41 3.33
N ALA A 48 -6.38 5.35 3.78
CA ALA A 48 -4.99 5.07 3.39
C ALA A 48 -4.85 4.77 1.89
N VAL A 49 -5.74 3.97 1.31
CA VAL A 49 -5.78 3.71 -0.14
C VAL A 49 -6.05 4.99 -0.93
N ALA A 50 -7.00 5.82 -0.51
CA ALA A 50 -7.28 7.09 -1.17
C ALA A 50 -6.07 8.04 -1.14
N ALA A 51 -5.39 8.14 0.01
CA ALA A 51 -4.17 8.92 0.15
C ALA A 51 -3.02 8.35 -0.70
N GLY A 52 -2.86 7.02 -0.73
CA GLY A 52 -1.87 6.33 -1.57
C GLY A 52 -2.11 6.56 -3.06
N ILE A 53 -3.35 6.45 -3.54
CA ILE A 53 -3.75 6.79 -4.91
C ILE A 53 -3.45 8.25 -5.21
N GLY A 54 -3.85 9.18 -4.34
CA GLY A 54 -3.56 10.61 -4.50
C GLY A 54 -2.07 10.89 -4.63
N GLY A 55 -1.25 10.31 -3.75
CA GLY A 55 0.21 10.42 -3.80
C GLY A 55 0.79 9.84 -5.09
N ALA A 56 0.38 8.63 -5.48
CA ALA A 56 0.83 8.00 -6.71
C ALA A 56 0.46 8.83 -7.95
N PHE A 57 -0.71 9.46 -7.98
CA PHE A 57 -1.09 10.36 -9.07
C PHE A 57 -0.24 11.64 -9.12
N VAL A 58 0.02 12.29 -7.99
CA VAL A 58 0.80 13.54 -7.95
C VAL A 58 2.22 13.31 -8.45
N TYR A 59 2.86 12.25 -7.96
CA TYR A 59 4.24 11.92 -8.33
C TYR A 59 4.36 11.00 -9.54
N GLN A 60 3.22 10.59 -10.10
CA GLN A 60 3.14 9.67 -11.22
C GLN A 60 3.93 8.39 -10.91
N PHE A 61 3.73 7.76 -9.76
CA PHE A 61 4.40 6.50 -9.46
C PHE A 61 3.69 5.34 -10.15
N ASP A 62 4.42 4.57 -10.95
CA ASP A 62 3.93 3.37 -11.64
C ASP A 62 4.94 2.22 -11.44
N LEU A 63 4.62 1.33 -10.50
CA LEU A 63 5.39 0.13 -10.19
C LEU A 63 5.42 -0.87 -11.34
N ILE A 64 4.37 -0.93 -12.17
CA ILE A 64 4.30 -1.86 -13.31
C ILE A 64 5.27 -1.38 -14.39
N TYR A 65 5.27 -0.08 -14.68
CA TYR A 65 6.28 0.55 -15.53
C TYR A 65 7.69 0.27 -15.00
N LEU A 66 7.92 0.45 -13.70
CA LEU A 66 9.23 0.24 -13.08
C LEU A 66 9.69 -1.22 -13.18
N ALA A 67 8.77 -2.17 -12.92
CA ALA A 67 9.02 -3.59 -13.04
C ALA A 67 9.34 -3.99 -14.49
N GLY A 68 8.57 -3.49 -15.47
CA GLY A 68 8.84 -3.71 -16.89
C GLY A 68 10.23 -3.22 -17.32
N ARG A 69 10.66 -2.06 -16.81
CA ARG A 69 12.02 -1.55 -17.03
C ARG A 69 13.10 -2.42 -16.39
N PHE A 70 12.82 -3.01 -15.22
CA PHE A 70 13.76 -3.90 -14.53
C PHE A 70 13.93 -5.25 -15.23
N VAL A 71 12.84 -5.84 -15.74
CA VAL A 71 12.86 -7.13 -16.45
C VAL A 71 13.12 -7.00 -17.95
N GLU A 72 13.56 -5.83 -18.41
CA GLU A 72 13.85 -5.54 -19.83
C GLU A 72 12.65 -5.77 -20.78
N SER A 73 11.42 -5.74 -20.25
CA SER A 73 10.16 -5.79 -20.99
C SER A 73 9.38 -4.50 -20.72
N PRO A 74 9.81 -3.37 -21.32
CA PRO A 74 9.27 -2.07 -20.99
C PRO A 74 7.81 -1.98 -21.41
N VAL A 75 6.96 -1.78 -20.42
CA VAL A 75 5.56 -1.39 -20.60
C VAL A 75 5.45 0.11 -20.46
N GLU A 76 4.51 0.73 -21.16
CA GLU A 76 4.27 2.15 -21.00
C GLU A 76 3.69 2.46 -19.63
N LYS A 77 3.93 3.69 -19.16
CA LYS A 77 3.32 4.20 -17.95
C LYS A 77 1.84 4.42 -18.18
N THR A 78 1.00 3.90 -17.31
CA THR A 78 -0.45 3.96 -17.49
C THR A 78 -1.14 4.48 -16.24
N THR A 79 -2.30 5.12 -16.42
CA THR A 79 -3.16 5.49 -15.30
C THR A 79 -3.54 4.27 -14.45
N PHE A 80 -3.72 3.12 -15.10
CA PHE A 80 -3.93 1.84 -14.42
C PHE A 80 -2.75 1.48 -13.50
N GLY A 81 -1.52 1.50 -14.01
CA GLY A 81 -0.32 1.23 -13.22
C GLY A 81 -0.14 2.20 -12.05
N VAL A 82 -0.47 3.48 -12.26
CA VAL A 82 -0.47 4.51 -11.21
C VAL A 82 -1.50 4.23 -10.12
N VAL A 83 -2.73 3.89 -10.47
CA VAL A 83 -3.79 3.54 -9.51
C VAL A 83 -3.41 2.31 -8.70
N ILE A 84 -2.96 1.24 -9.37
CA ILE A 84 -2.52 0.00 -8.69
C ILE A 84 -1.36 0.29 -7.73
N THR A 85 -0.41 1.12 -8.15
CA THR A 85 0.71 1.53 -7.30
C THR A 85 0.22 2.29 -6.08
N GLY A 86 -0.71 3.22 -6.24
CA GLY A 86 -1.29 3.96 -5.13
C GLY A 86 -2.08 3.10 -4.16
N ILE A 87 -2.81 2.11 -4.66
CA ILE A 87 -3.47 1.10 -3.82
C ILE A 87 -2.41 0.34 -3.02
N ALA A 88 -1.33 -0.12 -3.65
CA ALA A 88 -0.25 -0.83 -2.98
C ALA A 88 0.42 0.02 -1.89
N ILE A 89 0.66 1.32 -2.14
CA ILE A 89 1.16 2.27 -1.14
C ILE A 89 0.20 2.36 0.05
N GLY A 90 -1.09 2.58 -0.22
CA GLY A 90 -2.09 2.79 0.83
C GLY A 90 -2.46 1.53 1.61
N MET A 91 -2.33 0.33 1.02
CA MET A 91 -2.50 -0.93 1.74
C MET A 91 -1.33 -1.26 2.69
N GLY A 92 -0.16 -0.63 2.48
CA GLY A 92 0.99 -0.71 3.38
C GLY A 92 1.37 -2.14 3.77
N ALA A 93 1.75 -2.33 5.04
CA ALA A 93 2.05 -3.65 5.60
C ALA A 93 0.81 -4.57 5.68
N GLY A 94 -0.40 -4.01 5.61
CA GLY A 94 -1.66 -4.77 5.55
C GLY A 94 -1.72 -5.72 4.35
N TYR A 95 -1.13 -5.34 3.21
CA TYR A 95 -1.02 -6.23 2.05
C TYR A 95 -0.11 -7.43 2.33
N ILE A 96 1.01 -7.22 3.02
CA ILE A 96 1.93 -8.29 3.42
C ILE A 96 1.22 -9.24 4.40
N HIS A 97 0.47 -8.69 5.36
CA HIS A 97 -0.28 -9.51 6.32
C HIS A 97 -1.38 -10.35 5.65
N GLN A 98 -2.15 -9.76 4.72
CA GLN A 98 -3.16 -10.50 3.93
C GLN A 98 -2.54 -11.54 3.00
N MET A 99 -1.42 -11.22 2.36
CA MET A 99 -0.72 -12.15 1.48
C MET A 99 -0.20 -13.35 2.28
N ILE A 100 0.39 -13.11 3.46
CA ILE A 100 0.85 -14.19 4.35
C ILE A 100 -0.33 -15.02 4.84
N SER A 101 -1.43 -14.43 5.31
CA SER A 101 -2.58 -15.21 5.78
C SER A 101 -3.27 -16.01 4.68
N THR A 102 -3.31 -15.49 3.45
CA THR A 102 -3.98 -16.14 2.32
C THR A 102 -3.15 -17.27 1.70
N TYR A 103 -1.84 -17.05 1.51
CA TYR A 103 -0.97 -18.00 0.80
C TYR A 103 -0.11 -18.86 1.73
N PHE A 104 0.06 -18.46 2.98
CA PHE A 104 0.82 -19.17 4.01
C PHE A 104 0.02 -19.29 5.32
N PRO A 105 -1.19 -19.89 5.29
CA PRO A 105 -2.02 -20.04 6.47
C PRO A 105 -1.26 -20.78 7.59
N SER A 106 -1.43 -20.32 8.82
CA SER A 106 -0.78 -20.93 9.98
C SER A 106 -1.26 -22.37 10.15
N LYS A 107 -0.37 -23.28 10.57
CA LYS A 107 -0.66 -24.71 10.78
C LYS A 107 -1.83 -24.99 11.74
N ASN A 108 -2.27 -23.98 12.49
CA ASN A 108 -3.38 -24.06 13.44
C ASN A 108 -4.77 -23.82 12.80
N ASP A 109 -4.85 -23.27 11.59
CA ASP A 109 -6.13 -22.90 10.94
C ASP A 109 -6.75 -24.07 10.14
N VAL A 110 -6.03 -25.18 9.97
CA VAL A 110 -6.46 -26.34 9.17
C VAL A 110 -7.06 -27.47 10.05
N ARG A 111 -7.26 -27.21 11.36
CA ARG A 111 -7.79 -28.18 12.33
C ARG A 111 -8.94 -27.62 13.19
N GLY A 112 -9.81 -26.81 12.59
CA GLY A 112 -11.10 -26.38 13.16
C GLY A 112 -12.26 -26.91 12.33
#